data_AF-A0A965LLF7-F1
#
_entry.id   AF-A0A965LLF7-F1
#
_cell.length_a   1.000
_cell.length_b   1.000
_cell.length_c   1.000
_cell.angle_alpha   90.00
_cell.angle_beta   90.00
_cell.angle_gamma   90.00
#
_symmetry.space_group_name_H-M   'P 1'
#
loop_
_entity.id
_entity.type
_entity.pdbx_description
1 polymer ?
#
loop_
_entity_poly.entity_id
_entity_poly.type
_entity_poly.pdbx_seq_one_letter_code
_entity_poly.pdbx_strand_id
1 'polypeptide(L)'
;KKIETKRDNDLAARQEKMENDLAELEDEGAKADQRRKVRESGERELKNIRERSQKELDRLEEVWTRFKNLKVQDLEGDENLYREMRDRYGIYFKGYMGATAIQKRLETFDLKAEFDKLNELAETGKGQKKTRAIKRLKVVNSFLSTSNNPTSMVLDCVPVIPPDLRPMVQLDGGRFATSDLNDLYRRVINRNNRLKRLVDLGAPEIIVNNEKRMLQEAVDALFDNGRRGRPVTGPGNRPLKSLSDMLKGKQGRFRQNLLGKRVDYSGRSVIVVGPQLKLHQCGLPKQMALELFKPFVMKRLVDLNHAQNIKSAKRMVERSRSVVWDVLEEVIAEHPVLLNRAPTLHRLGIQAFEP
;
A
#
# COMPACT_ATOMS: atom_id res chain seq x y z
N LYS A 1 -25.15 19.08 -38.93
CA LYS A 1 -26.39 18.94 -39.74
C LYS A 1 -27.67 19.08 -38.91
N LYS A 2 -28.14 18.10 -38.13
CA LYS A 2 -29.41 18.25 -37.36
C LYS A 2 -29.46 19.48 -36.44
N ILE A 3 -28.36 19.78 -35.75
CA ILE A 3 -28.25 20.96 -34.86
C ILE A 3 -28.20 22.27 -35.64
N GLU A 4 -27.51 22.27 -36.80
CA GLU A 4 -27.49 23.45 -37.70
C GLU A 4 -28.90 23.74 -38.22
N THR A 5 -29.62 22.72 -38.71
CA THR A 5 -31.00 22.88 -39.19
C THR A 5 -31.92 23.36 -38.08
N LYS A 6 -31.76 22.84 -36.85
CA LYS A 6 -32.54 23.29 -35.69
C LYS A 6 -32.23 24.75 -35.33
N ARG A 7 -30.94 25.13 -35.29
CA ARG A 7 -30.50 26.51 -35.07
C ARG A 7 -31.13 27.45 -36.10
N ASP A 8 -31.05 27.08 -37.37
CA ASP A 8 -31.54 27.92 -38.46
C ASP A 8 -33.06 28.10 -38.39
N ASN A 9 -33.80 27.04 -38.02
CA ASN A 9 -35.25 27.12 -37.77
C ASN A 9 -35.59 27.96 -36.52
N ASP A 10 -34.87 27.78 -35.42
CA ASP A 10 -35.09 28.53 -34.16
C ASP A 10 -34.77 30.04 -34.36
N LEU A 11 -33.76 30.36 -35.16
CA LEU A 11 -33.43 31.73 -35.54
C LEU A 11 -34.51 32.34 -36.44
N ALA A 12 -34.98 31.60 -37.46
CA ALA A 12 -36.04 32.06 -38.35
C ALA A 12 -37.33 32.35 -37.59
N ALA A 13 -37.78 31.41 -36.74
CA ALA A 13 -38.99 31.59 -35.95
C ALA A 13 -38.89 32.75 -34.95
N ARG A 14 -37.71 32.95 -34.32
CA ARG A 14 -37.54 34.08 -33.39
C ARG A 14 -37.43 35.42 -34.11
N GLN A 15 -36.84 35.44 -35.30
CA GLN A 15 -36.75 36.63 -36.13
C GLN A 15 -38.14 37.04 -36.65
N GLU A 16 -38.93 36.09 -37.14
CA GLU A 16 -40.33 36.33 -37.55
C GLU A 16 -41.16 36.88 -36.38
N LYS A 17 -41.01 36.32 -35.18
CA LYS A 17 -41.67 36.83 -33.98
C LYS A 17 -41.22 38.26 -33.62
N MET A 18 -39.92 38.56 -33.73
CA MET A 18 -39.42 39.92 -33.48
C MET A 18 -39.99 40.92 -34.50
N GLU A 19 -40.08 40.53 -35.77
CA GLU A 19 -40.66 41.36 -36.84
C GLU A 19 -42.16 41.62 -36.58
N ASN A 20 -42.92 40.61 -36.17
CA ASN A 20 -44.32 40.75 -35.78
C ASN A 20 -44.49 41.63 -34.53
N ASP A 21 -43.70 41.39 -33.47
CA ASP A 21 -43.73 42.19 -32.23
C ASP A 21 -43.40 43.67 -32.51
N LEU A 22 -42.52 43.95 -33.50
CA LEU A 22 -42.18 45.32 -33.92
C LEU A 22 -43.26 45.96 -34.79
N ALA A 23 -43.91 45.18 -35.67
CA ALA A 23 -45.02 45.64 -36.50
C ALA A 23 -46.25 46.01 -35.65
N GLU A 24 -46.60 45.20 -34.65
CA GLU A 24 -47.67 45.49 -33.70
C GLU A 24 -47.39 46.79 -32.91
N LEU A 25 -46.16 47.00 -32.45
CA LEU A 25 -45.74 48.25 -31.79
C LEU A 25 -45.65 49.45 -32.75
N GLU A 26 -45.55 49.19 -34.06
CA GLU A 26 -45.64 50.19 -35.10
C GLU A 26 -47.06 50.68 -35.30
N ASP A 27 -48.00 49.74 -35.41
CA ASP A 27 -49.44 49.99 -35.56
C ASP A 27 -50.07 50.63 -34.31
N GLU A 28 -49.59 50.28 -33.10
CA GLU A 28 -50.06 50.87 -31.84
C GLU A 28 -49.50 52.27 -31.54
N GLY A 29 -48.62 52.82 -32.39
CA GLY A 29 -48.04 54.16 -32.20
C GLY A 29 -47.07 54.25 -31.01
N ALA A 30 -46.47 53.12 -30.59
CA ALA A 30 -45.57 53.06 -29.44
C ALA A 30 -44.34 53.97 -29.58
N LYS A 31 -43.83 54.48 -28.45
CA LYS A 31 -42.67 55.40 -28.43
C LYS A 31 -41.40 54.69 -28.94
N ALA A 32 -40.49 55.46 -29.54
CA ALA A 32 -39.21 54.95 -30.07
C ALA A 32 -38.40 54.12 -29.05
N ASP A 33 -38.44 54.49 -27.76
CA ASP A 33 -37.79 53.75 -26.67
C ASP A 33 -38.37 52.34 -26.45
N GLN A 34 -39.67 52.13 -26.67
CA GLN A 34 -40.31 50.82 -26.51
C GLN A 34 -39.93 49.88 -27.66
N ARG A 35 -39.94 50.38 -28.90
CA ARG A 35 -39.48 49.62 -30.08
C ARG A 35 -38.00 49.26 -29.98
N ARG A 36 -37.17 50.19 -29.49
CA ARG A 36 -35.74 49.96 -29.25
C ARG A 36 -35.51 48.84 -28.22
N LYS A 37 -36.25 48.83 -27.11
CA LYS A 37 -36.15 47.76 -26.08
C LYS A 37 -36.53 46.38 -26.62
N VAL A 38 -37.58 46.29 -27.45
CA VAL A 38 -38.00 45.01 -28.05
C VAL A 38 -36.98 44.51 -29.07
N ARG A 39 -36.44 45.39 -29.92
CA ARG A 39 -35.35 45.04 -30.84
C ARG A 39 -34.10 44.58 -30.08
N GLU A 40 -33.63 45.33 -29.08
CA GLU A 40 -32.46 44.96 -28.27
C GLU A 40 -32.66 43.62 -27.53
N SER A 41 -33.87 43.36 -27.02
CA SER A 41 -34.21 42.07 -26.39
C SER A 41 -34.18 40.92 -27.38
N GLY A 42 -34.81 41.06 -28.54
CA GLY A 42 -34.83 40.00 -29.54
C GLY A 42 -33.45 39.75 -30.15
N GLU A 43 -32.62 40.79 -30.37
CA GLU A 43 -31.24 40.64 -30.85
C GLU A 43 -30.38 39.88 -29.83
N ARG A 44 -30.58 40.17 -28.53
CA ARG A 44 -29.93 39.44 -27.45
C ARG A 44 -30.35 37.97 -27.43
N GLU A 45 -31.63 37.68 -27.66
CA GLU A 45 -32.14 36.30 -27.74
C GLU A 45 -31.61 35.55 -28.97
N LEU A 46 -31.59 36.18 -30.15
CA LEU A 46 -30.99 35.61 -31.37
C LEU A 46 -29.50 35.32 -31.16
N LYS A 47 -28.78 36.24 -30.51
CA LYS A 47 -27.37 36.04 -30.13
C LYS A 47 -27.22 34.85 -29.18
N ASN A 48 -28.07 34.74 -28.16
CA ASN A 48 -28.05 33.61 -27.23
C ASN A 48 -28.33 32.27 -27.94
N ILE A 49 -29.27 32.23 -28.89
CA ILE A 49 -29.58 31.03 -29.69
C ILE A 49 -28.37 30.62 -30.54
N ARG A 50 -27.71 31.59 -31.20
CA ARG A 50 -26.47 31.34 -31.97
C ARG A 50 -25.36 30.82 -31.07
N GLU A 51 -25.07 31.49 -29.97
CA GLU A 51 -24.00 31.11 -29.04
C GLU A 51 -24.25 29.72 -28.43
N ARG A 52 -25.48 29.41 -28.05
CA ARG A 52 -25.84 28.09 -27.51
C ARG A 52 -25.63 26.99 -28.57
N SER A 53 -26.12 27.21 -29.78
CA SER A 53 -25.99 26.24 -30.87
C SER A 53 -24.54 26.06 -31.31
N GLN A 54 -23.77 27.15 -31.33
CA GLN A 54 -22.34 27.10 -31.66
C GLN A 54 -21.57 26.32 -30.60
N LYS A 55 -21.80 26.56 -29.31
CA LYS A 55 -21.19 25.77 -28.22
C LYS A 55 -21.49 24.28 -28.35
N GLU A 56 -22.71 23.92 -28.76
CA GLU A 56 -23.09 22.52 -28.98
C GLU A 56 -22.36 21.91 -30.18
N LEU A 57 -22.20 22.68 -31.28
CA LEU A 57 -21.41 22.25 -32.44
C LEU A 57 -19.93 22.10 -32.11
N ASP A 58 -19.34 23.07 -31.43
CA ASP A 58 -17.93 23.06 -31.01
C ASP A 58 -17.66 21.83 -30.11
N ARG A 59 -18.58 21.52 -29.18
CA ARG A 59 -18.48 20.34 -28.33
C ARG A 59 -18.52 19.05 -29.13
N LEU A 60 -19.39 18.95 -30.14
CA LEU A 60 -19.46 17.77 -30.99
C LEU A 60 -18.22 17.59 -31.86
N GLU A 61 -17.66 18.70 -32.36
CA GLU A 61 -16.42 18.70 -33.10
C GLU A 61 -15.25 18.26 -32.22
N GLU A 62 -15.21 18.70 -30.96
CA GLU A 62 -14.25 18.24 -29.94
C GLU A 62 -14.37 16.72 -29.72
N VAL A 63 -15.58 16.21 -29.46
CA VAL A 63 -15.87 14.78 -29.27
C VAL A 63 -15.41 13.97 -30.48
N TRP A 64 -15.74 14.42 -31.69
CA TRP A 64 -15.37 13.75 -32.93
C TRP A 64 -13.85 13.75 -33.16
N THR A 65 -13.21 14.90 -32.97
CA THR A 65 -11.77 15.07 -33.15
C THR A 65 -10.99 14.22 -32.16
N ARG A 66 -11.46 14.15 -30.90
CA ARG A 66 -10.84 13.32 -29.89
C ARG A 66 -10.99 11.84 -30.21
N PHE A 67 -12.19 11.41 -30.59
CA PHE A 67 -12.46 10.03 -31.01
C PHE A 67 -11.58 9.61 -32.21
N LYS A 68 -11.49 10.45 -33.24
CA LYS A 68 -10.72 10.15 -34.46
C LYS A 68 -9.23 9.96 -34.18
N ASN A 69 -8.69 10.67 -33.20
CA ASN A 69 -7.27 10.62 -32.82
C ASN A 69 -6.99 9.66 -31.66
N LEU A 70 -7.99 8.91 -31.19
CA LEU A 70 -7.87 8.05 -30.02
C LEU A 70 -6.88 6.92 -30.28
N LYS A 71 -5.89 6.77 -29.39
CA LYS A 71 -4.93 5.67 -29.43
C LYS A 71 -5.09 4.75 -28.22
N VAL A 72 -4.70 3.50 -28.39
CA VAL A 72 -4.59 2.56 -27.27
C VAL A 72 -3.56 3.12 -26.29
N GLN A 73 -3.94 3.21 -25.00
CA GLN A 73 -3.20 3.85 -23.88
C GLN A 73 -3.48 5.33 -23.65
N ASP A 74 -4.33 5.96 -24.47
CA ASP A 74 -4.75 7.33 -24.18
C ASP A 74 -5.54 7.40 -22.87
N LEU A 75 -5.28 8.45 -22.09
CA LEU A 75 -6.02 8.80 -20.89
C LEU A 75 -6.91 9.99 -21.19
N GLU A 76 -8.17 9.93 -20.77
CA GLU A 76 -9.10 11.05 -20.89
C GLU A 76 -9.46 11.59 -19.51
N GLY A 77 -9.29 12.91 -19.35
CA GLY A 77 -9.49 13.60 -18.07
C GLY A 77 -10.87 14.22 -17.93
N ASP A 78 -11.53 14.55 -19.04
CA ASP A 78 -12.89 15.09 -19.05
C ASP A 78 -13.93 13.96 -19.04
N GLU A 79 -14.62 13.80 -17.90
CA GLU A 79 -15.67 12.79 -17.72
C GLU A 79 -16.85 13.04 -18.66
N ASN A 80 -17.22 14.30 -18.92
CA ASN A 80 -18.34 14.62 -19.80
C ASN A 80 -17.98 14.26 -21.25
N LEU A 81 -16.76 14.57 -21.68
CA LEU A 81 -16.27 14.22 -23.01
C LEU A 81 -16.23 12.71 -23.21
N TYR A 82 -15.70 11.97 -22.22
CA TYR A 82 -15.69 10.51 -22.24
C TYR A 82 -17.10 9.92 -22.30
N ARG A 83 -18.05 10.46 -21.53
CA ARG A 83 -19.45 10.01 -21.54
C ARG A 83 -20.10 10.23 -22.91
N GLU A 84 -19.95 11.42 -23.49
CA GLU A 84 -20.47 11.72 -24.83
C GLU A 84 -19.81 10.86 -25.93
N MET A 85 -18.50 10.63 -25.84
CA MET A 85 -17.79 9.71 -26.74
C MET A 85 -18.33 8.28 -26.61
N ARG A 86 -18.57 7.81 -25.39
CA ARG A 86 -19.11 6.46 -25.14
C ARG A 86 -20.54 6.32 -25.66
N ASP A 87 -21.38 7.33 -25.45
CA ASP A 87 -22.78 7.30 -25.89
C ASP A 87 -22.89 7.29 -27.43
N ARG A 88 -22.01 8.01 -28.13
CA ARG A 88 -22.03 8.11 -29.60
C ARG A 88 -21.20 7.06 -30.31
N TYR A 89 -20.03 6.74 -29.78
CA TYR A 89 -18.99 5.94 -30.45
C TYR A 89 -18.50 4.74 -29.62
N GLY A 90 -19.17 4.40 -28.52
CA GLY A 90 -18.74 3.33 -27.61
C GLY A 90 -18.67 1.92 -28.19
N ILE A 91 -19.18 1.70 -29.41
CA ILE A 91 -19.04 0.44 -30.14
C ILE A 91 -17.59 0.26 -30.65
N TYR A 92 -16.90 1.36 -30.95
CA TYR A 92 -15.59 1.35 -31.61
C TYR A 92 -14.41 1.28 -30.63
N PHE A 93 -14.63 1.60 -29.37
CA PHE A 93 -13.58 1.59 -28.35
C PHE A 93 -14.09 1.07 -27.01
N LYS A 94 -13.18 0.55 -26.18
CA LYS A 94 -13.47 0.15 -24.80
C LYS A 94 -12.61 0.96 -23.85
N GLY A 95 -13.25 1.81 -23.06
CA GLY A 95 -12.62 2.54 -21.96
C GLY A 95 -12.93 1.89 -20.61
N TYR A 96 -11.95 1.94 -19.72
CA TYR A 96 -12.05 1.45 -18.34
C TYR A 96 -11.41 2.47 -17.41
N MET A 97 -11.73 2.40 -16.12
CA MET A 97 -11.15 3.27 -15.10
C MET A 97 -10.49 2.45 -13.98
N GLY A 98 -9.49 3.04 -13.32
CA GLY A 98 -8.82 2.49 -12.15
C GLY A 98 -7.97 1.26 -12.45
N ALA A 99 -7.81 0.37 -11.46
CA ALA A 99 -6.98 -0.82 -11.56
C ALA A 99 -7.43 -1.78 -12.68
N THR A 100 -8.73 -1.86 -12.97
CA THR A 100 -9.28 -2.69 -14.05
C THR A 100 -8.76 -2.25 -15.42
N ALA A 101 -8.57 -0.95 -15.65
CA ALA A 101 -8.01 -0.45 -16.90
C ALA A 101 -6.56 -0.93 -17.10
N ILE A 102 -5.78 -0.92 -16.01
CA ILE A 102 -4.39 -1.39 -16.01
C ILE A 102 -4.36 -2.91 -16.24
N GLN A 103 -5.21 -3.67 -15.57
CA GLN A 103 -5.32 -5.13 -15.74
C GLN A 103 -5.63 -5.51 -17.19
N LYS A 104 -6.68 -4.90 -17.78
CA LYS A 104 -7.06 -5.12 -19.19
C LYS A 104 -5.96 -4.73 -20.16
N ARG A 105 -5.22 -3.66 -19.85
CA ARG A 105 -4.07 -3.28 -20.67
C ARG A 105 -2.94 -4.31 -20.60
N LEU A 106 -2.63 -4.82 -19.40
CA LEU A 106 -1.60 -5.84 -19.18
C LEU A 106 -1.96 -7.18 -19.82
N GLU A 107 -3.23 -7.58 -19.82
CA GLU A 107 -3.71 -8.79 -20.51
C GLU A 107 -3.48 -8.72 -22.03
N THR A 108 -3.62 -7.54 -22.62
CA THR A 108 -3.45 -7.29 -24.06
C THR A 108 -2.04 -6.80 -24.41
N PHE A 109 -1.10 -6.82 -23.45
CA PHE A 109 0.23 -6.28 -23.64
C PHE A 109 1.19 -7.32 -24.21
N ASP A 110 1.62 -7.13 -25.46
CA ASP A 110 2.67 -7.94 -26.05
C ASP A 110 4.05 -7.50 -25.54
N LEU A 111 4.59 -8.27 -24.59
CA LEU A 111 5.92 -8.04 -24.02
C LEU A 111 7.04 -8.21 -25.04
N LYS A 112 6.89 -9.13 -26.01
CA LYS A 112 7.94 -9.44 -26.97
C LYS A 112 8.05 -8.33 -28.02
N ALA A 113 6.92 -7.91 -28.58
CA ALA A 113 6.91 -6.78 -29.50
C ALA A 113 7.39 -5.48 -28.84
N GLU A 114 7.09 -5.26 -27.56
CA GLU A 114 7.64 -4.09 -26.85
C GLU A 114 9.14 -4.24 -26.58
N PHE A 115 9.63 -5.44 -26.27
CA PHE A 115 11.05 -5.71 -26.09
C PHE A 115 11.85 -5.37 -27.35
N ASP A 116 11.42 -5.86 -28.52
CA ASP A 116 12.10 -5.64 -29.79
C ASP A 116 12.18 -4.14 -30.12
N LYS A 117 11.06 -3.41 -29.95
CA LYS A 117 11.00 -1.95 -30.12
C LYS A 117 11.93 -1.21 -29.17
N LEU A 118 11.96 -1.61 -27.89
CA LEU A 118 12.82 -0.97 -26.89
C LEU A 118 14.29 -1.26 -27.14
N ASN A 119 14.62 -2.44 -27.66
CA ASN A 119 15.99 -2.82 -27.98
C ASN A 119 16.52 -2.00 -29.16
N GLU A 120 15.74 -1.90 -30.25
CA GLU A 120 16.08 -1.04 -31.39
C GLU A 120 16.26 0.42 -30.94
N LEU A 121 15.38 0.93 -30.07
CA LEU A 121 15.47 2.30 -29.56
C LEU A 121 16.64 2.50 -28.59
N ALA A 122 17.13 1.45 -27.93
CA ALA A 122 18.32 1.50 -27.09
C ALA A 122 19.61 1.51 -27.93
N GLU A 123 19.61 0.85 -29.08
CA GLU A 123 20.72 0.83 -30.04
C GLU A 123 20.81 2.13 -30.84
N THR A 124 19.70 2.55 -31.44
CA THR A 124 19.62 3.71 -32.34
C THR A 124 19.43 5.05 -31.61
N GLY A 125 18.78 5.02 -30.44
CA GLY A 125 18.41 6.22 -29.69
C GLY A 125 19.62 6.94 -29.08
N LYS A 126 19.50 8.27 -28.93
CA LYS A 126 20.52 9.12 -28.29
C LYS A 126 19.99 9.82 -27.04
N GLY A 127 20.89 10.10 -26.10
CA GLY A 127 20.62 10.88 -24.89
C GLY A 127 19.53 10.29 -23.98
N GLN A 128 18.58 11.13 -23.57
CA GLN A 128 17.55 10.76 -22.58
C GLN A 128 16.60 9.65 -23.08
N LYS A 129 16.31 9.59 -24.39
CA LYS A 129 15.43 8.57 -24.97
C LYS A 129 16.04 7.17 -24.80
N LYS A 130 17.33 7.03 -25.06
CA LYS A 130 18.09 5.79 -24.83
C LYS A 130 18.07 5.38 -23.34
N THR A 131 18.35 6.31 -22.44
CA THR A 131 18.35 6.01 -20.98
C THR A 131 16.98 5.55 -20.50
N ARG A 132 15.88 6.15 -20.98
CA ARG A 132 14.51 5.69 -20.67
C ARG A 132 14.22 4.31 -21.25
N ALA A 133 14.64 4.05 -22.49
CA ALA A 133 14.48 2.75 -23.13
C ALA A 133 15.20 1.65 -22.37
N ILE A 134 16.47 1.85 -21.99
CA ILE A 134 17.25 0.88 -21.21
C ILE A 134 16.58 0.56 -19.86
N LYS A 135 16.07 1.58 -19.15
CA LYS A 135 15.37 1.37 -17.87
C LYS A 135 14.08 0.56 -18.04
N ARG A 136 13.31 0.81 -19.11
CA ARG A 136 12.09 0.04 -19.42
C ARG A 136 12.43 -1.37 -19.87
N LEU A 137 13.44 -1.52 -20.73
CA LEU A 137 13.92 -2.80 -21.23
C LEU A 137 14.35 -3.71 -20.08
N LYS A 138 14.99 -3.18 -19.03
CA LYS A 138 15.31 -3.96 -17.83
C LYS A 138 14.07 -4.61 -17.21
N VAL A 139 12.95 -3.89 -17.11
CA VAL A 139 11.71 -4.43 -16.53
C VAL A 139 11.05 -5.44 -17.49
N VAL A 140 10.96 -5.11 -18.77
CA VAL A 140 10.36 -5.99 -19.80
C VAL A 140 11.15 -7.30 -19.91
N ASN A 141 12.47 -7.21 -19.95
CA ASN A 141 13.35 -8.37 -20.00
C ASN A 141 13.19 -9.26 -18.77
N SER A 142 13.08 -8.69 -17.56
CA SER A 142 12.82 -9.47 -16.35
C SER A 142 11.49 -10.24 -16.41
N PHE A 143 10.44 -9.68 -17.02
CA PHE A 143 9.18 -10.40 -17.22
C PHE A 143 9.27 -11.46 -18.30
N LEU A 144 10.06 -11.25 -19.36
CA LEU A 144 10.29 -12.26 -20.40
C LEU A 144 11.19 -13.41 -19.93
N SER A 145 12.15 -13.13 -19.04
CA SER A 145 13.09 -14.14 -18.53
C SER A 145 12.53 -14.96 -17.36
N THR A 146 11.41 -14.54 -16.77
CA THR A 146 10.78 -15.22 -15.63
C THR A 146 9.39 -15.73 -16.00
N SER A 147 8.86 -16.74 -15.31
CA SER A 147 7.50 -17.25 -15.53
C SER A 147 6.39 -16.35 -14.97
N ASN A 148 6.70 -15.12 -14.57
CA ASN A 148 5.76 -14.23 -13.89
C ASN A 148 4.93 -13.45 -14.90
N ASN A 149 3.61 -13.48 -14.75
CA ASN A 149 2.73 -12.69 -15.60
C ASN A 149 2.64 -11.23 -15.08
N PRO A 150 2.79 -10.20 -15.92
CA PRO A 150 2.56 -8.81 -15.53
C PRO A 150 1.18 -8.55 -14.91
N THR A 151 0.15 -9.28 -15.32
CA THR A 151 -1.22 -9.12 -14.77
C THR A 151 -1.29 -9.38 -13.27
N SER A 152 -0.37 -10.19 -12.72
CA SER A 152 -0.29 -10.50 -11.29
C SER A 152 0.05 -9.28 -10.40
N MET A 153 0.44 -8.15 -10.99
CA MET A 153 0.58 -6.88 -10.25
C MET A 153 -0.77 -6.30 -9.80
N VAL A 154 -1.87 -6.68 -10.46
CA VAL A 154 -3.23 -6.34 -10.05
C VAL A 154 -3.80 -7.51 -9.27
N LEU A 155 -4.22 -7.26 -8.04
CA LEU A 155 -4.62 -8.30 -7.10
C LEU A 155 -6.15 -8.47 -7.09
N ASP A 156 -6.63 -9.61 -7.57
CA ASP A 156 -8.03 -10.02 -7.40
C ASP A 156 -8.29 -10.63 -6.02
N CYS A 157 -7.26 -11.19 -5.38
CA CYS A 157 -7.31 -11.83 -4.07
C CYS A 157 -6.18 -11.32 -3.16
N VAL A 158 -6.52 -10.90 -1.94
CA VAL A 158 -5.55 -10.43 -0.94
C VAL A 158 -5.37 -11.49 0.15
N PRO A 159 -4.15 -11.99 0.39
CA PRO A 159 -3.90 -12.98 1.44
C PRO A 159 -4.01 -12.37 2.85
N VAL A 160 -4.53 -13.16 3.79
CA VAL A 160 -4.62 -12.78 5.20
C VAL A 160 -3.58 -13.55 6.01
N ILE A 161 -2.70 -12.83 6.70
CA ILE A 161 -1.68 -13.44 7.56
C ILE A 161 -2.32 -14.23 8.71
N PRO A 162 -1.75 -15.39 9.12
CA PRO A 162 -2.28 -16.20 10.21
C PRO A 162 -2.53 -15.39 11.51
N PRO A 163 -3.60 -15.69 12.27
CA PRO A 163 -3.96 -14.96 13.49
C PRO A 163 -2.84 -14.84 14.52
N ASP A 164 -2.01 -15.87 14.68
CA ASP A 164 -0.89 -15.89 15.63
C ASP A 164 0.16 -14.82 15.34
N LEU A 165 0.30 -14.42 14.07
CA LEU A 165 1.21 -13.34 13.66
C LEU A 165 0.60 -11.95 13.81
N ARG A 166 -0.70 -11.87 14.13
CA ARG A 166 -1.46 -10.64 14.40
C ARG A 166 -2.34 -10.79 15.66
N PRO A 167 -1.72 -11.06 16.82
CA PRO A 167 -2.45 -11.47 18.02
C PRO A 167 -3.39 -10.37 18.53
N MET A 168 -4.45 -10.83 19.20
CA MET A 168 -5.31 -10.02 20.05
C MET A 168 -5.14 -10.55 21.47
N VAL A 169 -4.67 -9.70 22.37
CA VAL A 169 -4.35 -10.07 23.75
C VAL A 169 -5.30 -9.31 24.67
N GLN A 170 -5.96 -10.04 25.56
CA GLN A 170 -6.77 -9.44 26.61
C GLN A 170 -5.85 -8.85 27.68
N LEU A 171 -6.12 -7.61 28.07
CA LEU A 171 -5.46 -6.91 29.16
C LEU A 171 -6.33 -6.99 30.43
N ASP A 172 -5.70 -6.77 31.57
CA ASP A 172 -6.39 -6.64 32.85
C ASP A 172 -7.45 -5.54 32.76
N GLY A 173 -8.64 -5.81 33.32
CA GLY A 173 -9.80 -4.92 33.22
C GLY A 173 -10.64 -5.07 31.94
N GLY A 174 -10.52 -6.19 31.22
CA GLY A 174 -11.41 -6.55 30.12
C GLY A 174 -11.17 -5.80 28.80
N ARG A 175 -10.08 -5.04 28.70
CA ARG A 175 -9.67 -4.35 27.47
C ARG A 175 -8.94 -5.32 26.55
N PHE A 176 -8.95 -5.05 25.25
CA PHE A 176 -8.20 -5.84 24.26
C PHE A 176 -7.13 -4.98 23.59
N ALA A 177 -5.90 -5.49 23.56
CA ALA A 177 -4.83 -4.98 22.73
C ALA A 177 -4.80 -5.77 21.42
N THR A 178 -4.85 -5.07 20.28
CA THR A 178 -4.83 -5.69 18.96
C THR A 178 -3.62 -5.23 18.17
N SER A 179 -3.09 -6.11 17.32
CA SER A 179 -2.11 -5.71 16.31
C SER A 179 -2.72 -4.71 15.33
N ASP A 180 -1.97 -3.67 14.94
CA ASP A 180 -2.36 -2.65 13.95
C ASP A 180 -2.84 -3.29 12.62
N LEU A 181 -2.30 -4.45 12.26
CA LEU A 181 -2.72 -5.21 11.07
C LEU A 181 -4.20 -5.58 11.10
N ASN A 182 -4.76 -5.91 12.26
CA ASN A 182 -6.17 -6.29 12.37
C ASN A 182 -7.08 -5.14 11.96
N ASP A 183 -6.70 -3.90 12.30
CA ASP A 183 -7.44 -2.71 11.88
C ASP A 183 -7.34 -2.45 10.37
N LEU A 184 -6.16 -2.66 9.78
CA LEU A 184 -5.96 -2.52 8.34
C LEU A 184 -6.76 -3.59 7.57
N TYR A 185 -6.69 -4.87 7.98
CA TYR A 185 -7.49 -5.94 7.39
C TYR A 185 -8.99 -5.69 7.53
N ARG A 186 -9.45 -5.25 8.72
CA ARG A 186 -10.86 -4.91 8.96
C ARG A 186 -11.33 -3.80 8.03
N ARG A 187 -10.52 -2.77 7.78
CA ARG A 187 -10.84 -1.71 6.82
C ARG A 187 -11.00 -2.26 5.40
N VAL A 188 -10.08 -3.11 4.93
CA VAL A 188 -10.18 -3.75 3.60
C VAL A 188 -11.46 -4.57 3.48
N ILE A 189 -11.75 -5.42 4.47
CA ILE A 189 -12.96 -6.27 4.48
C ILE A 189 -14.24 -5.42 4.46
N ASN A 190 -14.31 -4.38 5.29
CA ASN A 190 -15.48 -3.51 5.36
C ASN A 190 -15.73 -2.76 4.05
N ARG A 191 -14.66 -2.27 3.40
CA ARG A 191 -14.74 -1.59 2.09
C ARG A 191 -15.14 -2.56 0.98
N ASN A 192 -14.58 -3.77 0.98
CA ASN A 192 -14.93 -4.79 0.00
C ASN A 192 -16.40 -5.23 0.12
N ASN A 193 -16.88 -5.48 1.34
CA ASN A 193 -18.27 -5.85 1.59
C ASN A 193 -19.24 -4.71 1.27
N ARG A 194 -18.83 -3.44 1.47
CA ARG A 194 -19.62 -2.27 1.06
C ARG A 194 -19.67 -2.13 -0.45
N LEU A 195 -18.55 -2.30 -1.15
CA LEU A 195 -18.48 -2.28 -2.61
C LEU A 195 -19.38 -3.37 -3.21
N LYS A 196 -19.32 -4.59 -2.69
CA LYS A 196 -20.17 -5.70 -3.14
C LYS A 196 -21.66 -5.34 -3.05
N ARG A 197 -22.09 -4.84 -1.89
CA ARG A 197 -23.49 -4.38 -1.69
C ARG A 197 -23.89 -3.25 -2.63
N LEU A 198 -23.01 -2.29 -2.90
CA LEU A 198 -23.30 -1.19 -3.83
C LEU A 198 -23.49 -1.67 -5.26
N VAL A 199 -22.72 -2.67 -5.68
CA VAL A 199 -22.87 -3.30 -7.01
C VAL A 199 -24.18 -4.08 -7.08
N ASP A 200 -24.50 -4.87 -6.05
CA ASP A 200 -25.75 -5.66 -6.00
C ASP A 200 -27.01 -4.77 -6.02
N LEU A 201 -26.94 -3.58 -5.42
CA LEU A 201 -28.02 -2.58 -5.42
C LEU A 201 -28.10 -1.75 -6.70
N GLY A 202 -27.19 -1.93 -7.65
CA GLY A 202 -27.14 -1.11 -8.87
C GLY A 202 -26.87 0.38 -8.58
N ALA A 203 -26.06 0.68 -7.56
CA ALA A 203 -25.75 2.06 -7.19
C ALA A 203 -25.08 2.81 -8.37
N PRO A 204 -25.30 4.13 -8.49
CA PRO A 204 -24.68 4.95 -9.54
C PRO A 204 -23.16 4.78 -9.64
N GLU A 205 -22.63 4.85 -10.87
CA GLU A 205 -21.22 4.56 -11.16
C GLU A 205 -20.26 5.41 -10.32
N ILE A 206 -20.60 6.68 -10.08
CA ILE A 206 -19.80 7.61 -9.26
C ILE A 206 -19.58 7.07 -7.84
N ILE A 207 -20.62 6.52 -7.22
CA ILE A 207 -20.57 5.99 -5.84
C ILE A 207 -19.73 4.72 -5.82
N VAL A 208 -19.93 3.83 -6.80
CA VAL A 208 -19.14 2.60 -6.96
C VAL A 208 -17.66 2.93 -7.19
N ASN A 209 -17.36 3.92 -8.02
CA ASN A 209 -16.01 4.35 -8.34
C ASN A 209 -15.30 4.97 -7.12
N ASN A 210 -16.01 5.76 -6.32
CA ASN A 210 -15.46 6.26 -5.06
C ASN A 210 -15.18 5.11 -4.07
N GLU A 211 -16.07 4.11 -3.96
CA GLU A 211 -15.82 2.97 -3.07
C GLU A 211 -14.65 2.09 -3.57
N LYS A 212 -14.49 1.91 -4.89
CA LYS A 212 -13.31 1.26 -5.49
C LYS A 212 -12.01 2.01 -5.12
N ARG A 213 -12.02 3.36 -5.19
CA ARG A 213 -10.88 4.18 -4.75
C ARG A 213 -10.57 3.97 -3.27
N MET A 214 -11.59 3.97 -2.41
CA MET A 214 -11.40 3.76 -0.97
C MET A 214 -10.92 2.35 -0.65
N LEU A 215 -11.35 1.33 -1.39
CA LEU A 215 -10.85 -0.04 -1.27
C LEU A 215 -9.37 -0.11 -1.67
N GLN A 216 -8.98 0.52 -2.78
CA GLN A 216 -7.58 0.62 -3.19
C GLN A 216 -6.72 1.28 -2.10
N GLU A 217 -7.17 2.40 -1.53
CA GLU A 217 -6.45 3.08 -0.45
C GLU A 217 -6.33 2.22 0.82
N ALA A 218 -7.33 1.40 1.13
CA ALA A 218 -7.27 0.46 2.24
C ALA A 218 -6.25 -0.66 2.01
N VAL A 219 -6.15 -1.18 0.78
CA VAL A 219 -5.16 -2.19 0.39
C VAL A 219 -3.75 -1.59 0.35
N ASP A 220 -3.60 -0.36 -0.16
CA ASP A 220 -2.34 0.39 -0.14
C ASP A 220 -1.83 0.54 1.30
N ALA A 221 -2.71 0.93 2.22
CA ALA A 221 -2.38 1.08 3.64
C ALA A 221 -2.05 -0.26 4.34
N LEU A 222 -2.68 -1.37 3.93
CA LEU A 222 -2.38 -2.70 4.45
C LEU A 222 -0.94 -3.13 4.09
N PHE A 223 -0.53 -2.90 2.83
CA PHE A 223 0.80 -3.32 2.37
C PHE A 223 1.91 -2.35 2.78
N ASP A 224 1.75 -1.04 2.60
CA ASP A 224 2.79 -0.03 2.85
C ASP A 224 2.13 1.32 3.24
N ASN A 225 1.75 1.44 4.51
CA ASN A 225 1.03 2.60 5.03
C ASN A 225 1.89 3.86 4.98
N GLY A 226 1.35 4.95 4.40
CA GLY A 226 2.06 6.22 4.27
C GLY A 226 2.97 6.32 3.04
N ARG A 227 3.04 5.29 2.19
CA ARG A 227 3.73 5.39 0.89
C ARG A 227 3.06 6.39 -0.05
N ARG A 228 1.73 6.47 0.00
CA ARG A 228 0.92 7.39 -0.81
C ARG A 228 -0.03 8.16 0.10
N GLY A 229 0.02 9.48 0.01
CA GLY A 229 -0.87 10.36 0.79
C GLY A 229 -0.59 10.33 2.28
N ARG A 230 -1.61 10.69 3.08
CA ARG A 230 -1.49 10.69 4.54
C ARG A 230 -1.67 9.26 5.08
N PRO A 231 -0.83 8.81 6.03
CA PRO A 231 -0.95 7.47 6.59
C PRO A 231 -2.27 7.33 7.35
N VAL A 232 -2.81 6.12 7.34
CA VAL A 232 -3.96 5.78 8.17
C VAL A 232 -3.52 5.77 9.64
N THR A 233 -4.16 6.60 10.45
CA THR A 233 -3.89 6.73 11.88
C THR A 233 -4.89 5.94 12.72
N GLY A 234 -4.39 5.42 13.84
CA GLY A 234 -5.18 4.82 14.90
C GLY A 234 -5.46 5.80 16.04
N PRO A 235 -5.87 5.28 17.22
CA PRO A 235 -6.04 6.08 18.42
C PRO A 235 -4.78 6.89 18.75
N GLY A 236 -4.97 8.15 19.16
CA GLY A 236 -3.85 9.05 19.48
C GLY A 236 -3.07 9.56 18.26
N ASN A 237 -3.68 9.57 17.06
CA ASN A 237 -3.06 10.02 15.80
C ASN A 237 -1.76 9.31 15.41
N ARG A 238 -1.48 8.14 16.01
CA ARG A 238 -0.31 7.33 15.65
C ARG A 238 -0.57 6.60 14.32
N PRO A 239 0.35 6.62 13.35
CA PRO A 239 0.22 5.83 12.14
C PRO A 239 0.22 4.33 12.46
N LEU A 240 -0.69 3.59 11.84
CA LEU A 240 -0.77 2.13 11.96
C LEU A 240 0.41 1.49 11.22
N LYS A 241 1.02 0.45 11.82
CA LYS A 241 2.10 -0.32 11.19
C LYS A 241 1.54 -1.27 10.13
N SER A 242 2.07 -1.19 8.91
CA SER A 242 1.70 -2.04 7.76
C SER A 242 2.54 -3.33 7.68
N LEU A 243 2.21 -4.21 6.72
CA LEU A 243 3.00 -5.42 6.44
C LEU A 243 4.47 -5.09 6.10
N SER A 244 4.70 -4.05 5.31
CA SER A 244 6.05 -3.61 4.96
C SER A 244 6.83 -3.10 6.17
N ASP A 245 6.17 -2.39 7.10
CA ASP A 245 6.80 -1.88 8.32
C ASP A 245 7.24 -3.00 9.26
N MET A 246 6.59 -4.15 9.21
CA MET A 246 7.02 -5.33 9.96
C MET A 246 8.36 -5.87 9.46
N LEU A 247 8.73 -5.61 8.21
CA LEU A 247 9.99 -6.08 7.63
C LEU A 247 11.09 -5.01 7.72
N LYS A 248 10.73 -3.74 7.53
CA LYS A 248 11.67 -2.61 7.45
C LYS A 248 12.08 -2.08 8.83
N GLY A 249 13.22 -1.39 8.87
CA GLY A 249 13.67 -0.63 10.04
C GLY A 249 14.34 -1.46 11.14
N LYS A 250 14.75 -0.78 12.23
CA LYS A 250 15.45 -1.40 13.37
C LYS A 250 14.57 -2.38 14.14
N GLN A 251 13.26 -2.08 14.23
CA GLN A 251 12.26 -2.95 14.86
C GLN A 251 11.67 -3.99 13.89
N GLY A 252 12.12 -4.01 12.62
CA GLY A 252 11.65 -4.97 11.63
C GLY A 252 12.17 -6.38 11.90
N ARG A 253 11.46 -7.39 11.39
CA ARG A 253 11.75 -8.80 11.58
C ARG A 253 13.18 -9.16 11.16
N PHE A 254 13.69 -8.61 10.06
CA PHE A 254 15.07 -8.90 9.61
C PHE A 254 16.12 -8.52 10.65
N ARG A 255 16.02 -7.32 11.24
CA ARG A 255 17.05 -6.83 12.17
C ARG A 255 16.86 -7.35 13.58
N GLN A 256 15.62 -7.35 14.07
CA GLN A 256 15.34 -7.65 15.48
C GLN A 256 15.09 -9.15 15.74
N ASN A 257 14.65 -9.92 14.74
CA ASN A 257 14.24 -11.30 14.94
C ASN A 257 15.10 -12.31 14.17
N LEU A 258 15.75 -11.92 13.06
CA LEU A 258 16.63 -12.82 12.31
C LEU A 258 18.10 -12.64 12.71
N LEU A 259 18.63 -11.41 12.68
CA LEU A 259 20.04 -11.15 12.97
C LEU A 259 20.38 -11.14 14.46
N GLY A 260 19.45 -10.67 15.29
CA GLY A 260 19.57 -10.74 16.75
C GLY A 260 18.42 -11.55 17.31
N LYS A 261 18.69 -12.40 18.30
CA LYS A 261 17.65 -13.11 19.05
C LYS A 261 18.00 -13.10 20.53
N ARG A 262 16.97 -13.23 21.37
CA ARG A 262 17.18 -13.62 22.76
C ARG A 262 17.64 -15.06 22.77
N VAL A 263 18.62 -15.36 23.62
CA VAL A 263 19.22 -16.68 23.75
C VAL A 263 19.04 -17.16 25.18
N ASP A 264 18.66 -18.43 25.32
CA ASP A 264 18.66 -19.11 26.61
C ASP A 264 20.09 -19.36 27.08
N TYR A 265 20.27 -19.80 28.34
CA TYR A 265 21.59 -20.01 28.94
C TYR A 265 22.49 -18.77 28.88
N SER A 266 21.90 -17.60 29.13
CA SER A 266 22.62 -16.33 29.17
C SER A 266 22.29 -15.54 30.45
N GLY A 267 23.26 -14.74 30.90
CA GLY A 267 23.16 -13.92 32.11
C GLY A 267 23.81 -12.55 31.92
N ARG A 268 23.53 -11.62 32.84
CA ARG A 268 24.17 -10.30 32.89
C ARG A 268 24.41 -9.91 34.34
N SER A 269 25.60 -9.43 34.64
CA SER A 269 25.96 -8.85 35.94
C SER A 269 26.89 -7.64 35.75
N VAL A 270 27.15 -6.92 36.83
CA VAL A 270 28.13 -5.84 36.89
C VAL A 270 29.54 -6.45 36.98
N ILE A 271 30.47 -5.91 36.21
CA ILE A 271 31.88 -6.35 36.21
C ILE A 271 32.67 -5.64 37.30
N VAL A 272 33.54 -6.38 37.98
CA VAL A 272 34.48 -5.88 39.00
C VAL A 272 35.87 -6.42 38.66
N VAL A 273 36.93 -5.67 39.01
CA VAL A 273 38.32 -6.10 38.77
C VAL A 273 38.72 -7.24 39.72
N GLY A 274 39.29 -8.31 39.17
CA GLY A 274 39.79 -9.47 39.92
C GLY A 274 41.28 -9.70 39.65
N PRO A 275 42.19 -8.97 40.32
CA PRO A 275 43.63 -8.99 40.01
C PRO A 275 44.31 -10.34 40.23
N GLN A 276 43.69 -11.24 41.00
CA GLN A 276 44.17 -12.59 41.28
C GLN A 276 43.90 -13.61 40.15
N LEU A 277 43.09 -13.27 39.15
CA LEU A 277 42.68 -14.17 38.07
C LEU A 277 43.75 -14.24 36.97
N LYS A 278 43.92 -15.42 36.35
CA LYS A 278 44.76 -15.58 35.16
C LYS A 278 44.03 -15.06 33.90
N LEU A 279 44.77 -14.82 32.82
CA LEU A 279 44.21 -14.27 31.57
C LEU A 279 43.08 -15.13 30.96
N HIS A 280 43.10 -16.45 31.16
CA HIS A 280 42.06 -17.36 30.66
C HIS A 280 40.89 -17.51 31.65
N GLN A 281 40.91 -16.86 32.82
CA GLN A 281 39.92 -17.05 33.87
C GLN A 281 38.99 -15.86 34.00
N CYS A 282 37.77 -16.10 34.44
CA CYS A 282 36.83 -15.08 34.89
C CYS A 282 36.16 -15.54 36.18
N GLY A 283 35.62 -14.61 36.98
CA GLY A 283 34.86 -14.96 38.17
C GLY A 283 33.36 -14.88 37.90
N LEU A 284 32.63 -15.98 38.06
CA LEU A 284 31.17 -15.96 38.01
C LEU A 284 30.53 -16.02 39.42
N PRO A 285 29.49 -15.20 39.69
CA PRO A 285 28.69 -15.37 40.90
C PRO A 285 28.07 -16.77 40.96
N LYS A 286 28.21 -17.45 42.11
CA LYS A 286 27.71 -18.83 42.33
C LYS A 286 26.24 -19.01 41.93
N GLN A 287 25.38 -18.05 42.26
CA GLN A 287 23.96 -18.08 41.89
C GLN A 287 23.74 -18.02 40.37
N MET A 288 24.53 -17.21 39.66
CA MET A 288 24.43 -17.09 38.21
C MET A 288 24.92 -18.36 37.53
N ALA A 289 26.04 -18.92 37.99
CA ALA A 289 26.56 -20.18 37.49
C ALA A 289 25.56 -21.33 37.73
N LEU A 290 24.93 -21.38 38.91
CA LEU A 290 23.93 -22.41 39.20
C LEU A 290 22.74 -22.39 38.22
N GLU A 291 22.26 -21.21 37.83
CA GLU A 291 21.14 -21.12 36.87
C GLU A 291 21.58 -21.38 35.42
N LEU A 292 22.78 -20.94 35.03
CA LEU A 292 23.34 -21.20 33.69
C LEU A 292 23.60 -22.68 33.46
N PHE A 293 24.16 -23.38 34.46
CA PHE A 293 24.52 -24.80 34.38
C PHE A 293 23.44 -25.74 34.92
N LYS A 294 22.23 -25.22 35.20
CA LYS A 294 21.13 -25.94 35.84
C LYS A 294 20.84 -27.33 35.27
N PRO A 295 20.75 -27.55 33.94
CA PRO A 295 20.51 -28.89 33.39
C PRO A 295 21.66 -29.87 33.67
N PHE A 296 22.91 -29.38 33.63
CA PHE A 296 24.10 -30.19 33.87
C PHE A 296 24.21 -30.61 35.34
N VAL A 297 23.97 -29.66 36.25
CA VAL A 297 23.93 -29.92 37.70
C VAL A 297 22.81 -30.91 38.03
N MET A 298 21.63 -30.74 37.44
CA MET A 298 20.50 -31.66 37.64
C MET A 298 20.82 -33.08 37.16
N LYS A 299 21.50 -33.22 36.02
CA LYS A 299 21.95 -34.52 35.52
C LYS A 299 22.96 -35.16 36.49
N ARG A 300 23.99 -34.40 36.89
CA ARG A 300 25.06 -34.91 37.74
C ARG A 300 24.58 -35.31 39.14
N LEU A 301 23.61 -34.59 39.70
CA LEU A 301 22.94 -34.96 40.97
C LEU A 301 22.22 -36.32 40.90
N VAL A 302 21.66 -36.68 39.74
CA VAL A 302 21.01 -37.99 39.54
C VAL A 302 22.08 -39.07 39.35
N ASP A 303 23.12 -38.80 38.55
CA ASP A 303 24.22 -39.75 38.30
C ASP A 303 24.96 -40.15 39.59
N LEU A 304 25.13 -39.21 40.52
CA LEU A 304 25.75 -39.42 41.83
C LEU A 304 24.77 -39.96 42.89
N ASN A 305 23.53 -40.29 42.51
CA ASN A 305 22.46 -40.75 43.40
C ASN A 305 22.10 -39.79 44.56
N HIS A 306 22.47 -38.50 44.45
CA HIS A 306 22.02 -37.47 45.40
C HIS A 306 20.53 -37.12 45.22
N ALA A 307 19.99 -37.32 44.00
CA ALA A 307 18.59 -37.17 43.68
C ALA A 307 18.03 -38.44 43.03
N GLN A 308 16.89 -38.93 43.51
CA GLN A 308 16.24 -40.12 42.97
C GLN A 308 15.70 -39.94 41.53
N ASN A 309 15.35 -38.71 41.14
CA ASN A 309 14.85 -38.40 39.81
C ASN A 309 15.06 -36.92 39.45
N ILE A 310 14.88 -36.58 38.17
CA ILE A 310 15.11 -35.23 37.64
C ILE A 310 14.22 -34.16 38.29
N LYS A 311 13.00 -34.51 38.71
CA LYS A 311 12.08 -33.59 39.41
C LYS A 311 12.59 -33.25 40.81
N SER A 312 13.13 -34.25 41.53
CA SER A 312 13.76 -34.06 42.83
C SER A 312 15.03 -33.22 42.68
N ALA A 313 15.87 -33.51 41.69
CA ALA A 313 17.07 -32.72 41.38
C ALA A 313 16.74 -31.25 41.10
N LYS A 314 15.69 -30.98 40.30
CA LYS A 314 15.20 -29.61 40.05
C LYS A 314 14.85 -28.88 41.36
N ARG A 315 14.11 -29.55 42.26
CA ARG A 315 13.73 -28.97 43.56
C ARG A 315 14.94 -28.76 44.48
N MET A 316 15.95 -29.62 44.41
CA MET A 316 17.19 -29.48 45.18
C MET A 316 18.00 -28.26 44.71
N VAL A 317 18.07 -28.04 43.38
CA VAL A 317 18.72 -26.88 42.77
C VAL A 317 17.96 -25.58 43.08
N GLU A 318 16.63 -25.56 42.95
CA GLU A 318 15.80 -24.38 43.26
C GLU A 318 15.87 -23.97 44.74
N ARG A 319 16.13 -24.92 45.64
CA ARG A 319 16.33 -24.67 47.08
C ARG A 319 17.79 -24.44 47.47
N SER A 320 18.73 -24.46 46.52
CA SER A 320 20.16 -24.26 46.75
C SER A 320 20.72 -25.14 47.89
N ARG A 321 20.37 -26.45 47.90
CA ARG A 321 20.89 -27.38 48.92
C ARG A 321 22.42 -27.45 48.88
N SER A 322 23.07 -27.73 50.00
CA SER A 322 24.53 -27.73 50.14
C SER A 322 25.25 -28.59 49.09
N VAL A 323 24.78 -29.81 48.87
CA VAL A 323 25.35 -30.79 47.91
C VAL A 323 25.40 -30.27 46.46
N VAL A 324 24.57 -29.29 46.13
CA VAL A 324 24.52 -28.71 44.79
C VAL A 324 25.80 -27.92 44.46
N TRP A 325 26.47 -27.36 45.47
CA TRP A 325 27.68 -26.55 45.27
C TRP A 325 28.88 -27.40 44.88
N ASP A 326 29.03 -28.58 45.49
CA ASP A 326 30.13 -29.51 45.16
C ASP A 326 29.97 -30.04 43.72
N VAL A 327 28.73 -30.40 43.36
CA VAL A 327 28.40 -30.83 42.00
C VAL A 327 28.56 -29.70 40.98
N LEU A 328 28.28 -28.46 41.38
CA LEU A 328 28.45 -27.30 40.51
C LEU A 328 29.94 -27.08 40.17
N GLU A 329 30.84 -27.23 41.14
CA GLU A 329 32.29 -27.09 40.92
C GLU A 329 32.82 -28.13 39.92
N GLU A 330 32.37 -29.39 40.04
CA GLU A 330 32.71 -30.45 39.09
C GLU A 330 32.20 -30.15 37.67
N VAL A 331 30.98 -29.61 37.54
CA VAL A 331 30.34 -29.32 36.25
C VAL A 331 30.97 -28.12 35.53
N ILE A 332 31.49 -27.17 36.30
CA ILE A 332 32.08 -25.92 35.79
C ILE A 332 33.51 -26.12 35.29
N ALA A 333 34.24 -27.08 35.87
CA ALA A 333 35.62 -27.38 35.50
C ALA A 333 35.77 -27.63 33.98
N GLU A 334 36.74 -26.95 33.37
CA GLU A 334 37.04 -27.02 31.93
C GLU A 334 35.86 -26.68 30.99
N HIS A 335 34.80 -26.03 31.48
CA HIS A 335 33.65 -25.61 30.68
C HIS A 335 33.68 -24.10 30.42
N PRO A 336 34.17 -23.64 29.24
CA PRO A 336 34.34 -22.21 29.00
C PRO A 336 33.00 -21.48 28.86
N VAL A 337 32.98 -20.23 29.33
CA VAL A 337 31.86 -19.29 29.15
C VAL A 337 32.25 -18.13 28.26
N LEU A 338 31.29 -17.58 27.52
CA LEU A 338 31.51 -16.41 26.65
C LEU A 338 31.11 -15.12 27.39
N LEU A 339 32.07 -14.21 27.58
CA LEU A 339 31.81 -12.87 28.09
C LEU A 339 31.70 -11.88 26.94
N ASN A 340 30.70 -10.99 27.00
CA ASN A 340 30.46 -9.95 26.00
C ASN A 340 30.11 -8.61 26.66
N ARG A 341 30.66 -7.50 26.16
CA ARG A 341 30.28 -6.15 26.56
C ARG A 341 29.80 -5.35 25.34
N ALA A 342 28.53 -4.92 25.39
CA ALA A 342 27.97 -4.04 24.38
C ALA A 342 28.50 -2.59 24.55
N PRO A 343 28.79 -1.85 23.45
CA PRO A 343 28.69 -2.26 22.05
C PRO A 343 29.88 -3.13 21.60
N THR A 344 29.60 -4.21 20.86
CA THR A 344 30.62 -5.12 20.30
C THR A 344 31.14 -4.56 18.97
N LEU A 345 32.28 -3.88 18.99
CA LEU A 345 32.85 -3.22 17.79
C LEU A 345 33.66 -4.17 16.89
N HIS A 346 34.31 -5.17 17.49
CA HIS A 346 35.15 -6.15 16.80
C HIS A 346 35.07 -7.50 17.51
N ARG A 347 35.63 -8.55 16.90
CA ARG A 347 35.57 -9.93 17.44
C ARG A 347 36.04 -10.06 18.89
N LEU A 348 37.04 -9.30 19.33
CA LEU A 348 37.57 -9.36 20.70
C LEU A 348 36.61 -8.81 21.77
N GLY A 349 35.45 -8.26 21.38
CA GLY A 349 34.40 -7.89 22.33
C GLY A 349 33.64 -9.09 22.90
N ILE A 350 33.83 -10.29 22.31
CA ILE A 350 33.37 -11.58 22.83
C ILE A 350 34.59 -12.46 23.01
N GLN A 351 34.82 -12.95 24.23
CA GLN A 351 35.96 -13.81 24.57
C GLN A 351 35.51 -14.96 25.46
N ALA A 352 36.19 -16.10 25.35
CA ALA A 352 35.96 -17.29 26.15
C ALA A 352 36.88 -17.27 27.38
N PHE A 353 36.32 -17.62 28.54
CA PHE A 353 37.05 -17.73 29.80
C PHE A 353 36.61 -18.97 30.56
N GLU A 354 37.51 -19.49 31.39
CA GLU A 354 37.21 -20.48 32.42
C GLU A 354 36.51 -19.77 33.61
N PRO A 355 35.27 -20.16 33.94
CA PRO A 355 34.39 -19.50 34.93
C PRO A 355 34.70 -19.68 36.43
#